data_AF-K8Y5R5-F1
#
_entry.id   AF-K8Y5R5-F1
#
_cell.length_a   1.000
_cell.length_b   1.000
_cell.length_c   1.000
_cell.angle_alpha   90.00
_cell.angle_beta   90.00
_cell.angle_gamma   90.00
#
_symmetry.space_group_name_H-M   'P 1'
#
loop_
_entity.id
_entity.type
_entity.pdbx_description
1 polymer ?
#
loop_
_entity_poly.entity_id
_entity_poly.type
_entity_poly.pdbx_seq_one_letter_code
_entity_poly.pdbx_strand_id
1 'polypeptide(L)'
;MKFSIIKNLNLVFALFILSSCKDDRIKISDLGVIDKDKKNQTAFILQPEKLLVMVRTDSDLDGKTDLWTWVRGGDKDPKTSLVLFEELIRKGNHSRTWYGPGNKKLIEQNDLDEDGRWESMVYYNASAIPKQTMRIVAYVEVDLYRKGKPSLWIFPEARMELDLDDDGKPDRLLTNQNLMLENFAKLQKGKEISQKDFSPMQAGNSWVLNPKQIVNPRYQALISQSLFPVVDLEQTVNKP
;
A
#
# COMPACT_ATOMS: atom_id res chain seq x y z
N MET A 1 14.91 -64.20 -12.00
CA MET A 1 13.83 -63.33 -11.50
C MET A 1 14.31 -62.49 -10.31
N LYS A 2 14.95 -61.33 -10.52
CA LYS A 2 15.37 -60.42 -9.42
C LYS A 2 15.43 -58.93 -9.84
N PHE A 3 14.50 -58.48 -10.69
CA PHE A 3 14.48 -57.07 -11.16
C PHE A 3 13.16 -56.32 -10.93
N SER A 4 12.19 -56.91 -10.24
CA SER A 4 10.87 -56.27 -10.03
C SER A 4 10.75 -55.49 -8.72
N ILE A 5 11.55 -55.79 -7.69
CA ILE A 5 11.39 -55.21 -6.35
C ILE A 5 11.94 -53.78 -6.25
N ILE A 6 13.04 -53.47 -6.96
CA ILE A 6 13.73 -52.16 -6.86
C ILE A 6 12.93 -51.03 -7.53
N LYS A 7 12.16 -51.32 -8.61
CA LYS A 7 11.31 -50.31 -9.26
C LYS A 7 10.14 -49.85 -8.38
N ASN A 8 9.59 -50.75 -7.56
CA ASN A 8 8.48 -50.41 -6.65
C ASN A 8 8.96 -49.60 -5.44
N LEU A 9 10.22 -49.78 -4.99
CA LEU A 9 10.76 -49.05 -3.84
C LEU A 9 10.97 -47.56 -4.15
N ASN A 10 11.45 -47.24 -5.35
CA ASN A 10 11.61 -45.85 -5.81
C ASN A 10 10.26 -45.14 -6.03
N LEU A 11 9.23 -45.88 -6.47
CA LEU A 11 7.88 -45.34 -6.62
C LEU A 11 7.23 -45.04 -5.26
N VAL A 12 7.43 -45.92 -4.27
CA VAL A 12 6.95 -45.72 -2.89
C VAL A 12 7.66 -44.55 -2.21
N PHE A 13 8.98 -44.40 -2.40
CA PHE A 13 9.73 -43.24 -1.90
C PHE A 13 9.29 -41.93 -2.57
N ALA A 14 9.04 -41.92 -3.88
CA ALA A 14 8.51 -40.75 -4.58
C ALA A 14 7.11 -40.36 -4.08
N LEU A 15 6.24 -41.34 -3.82
CA LEU A 15 4.92 -41.11 -3.21
C LEU A 15 5.00 -40.60 -1.77
N PHE A 16 5.97 -41.06 -0.98
CA PHE A 16 6.22 -40.57 0.39
C PHE A 16 6.79 -39.15 0.42
N ILE A 17 7.65 -38.80 -0.53
CA ILE A 17 8.20 -37.44 -0.65
C ILE A 17 7.12 -36.46 -1.13
N LEU A 18 6.24 -36.88 -2.04
CA LEU A 18 5.09 -36.08 -2.50
C LEU A 18 4.00 -35.91 -1.43
N SER A 19 3.86 -36.86 -0.49
CA SER A 19 2.93 -36.72 0.64
C SER A 19 3.48 -35.88 1.79
N SER A 20 4.80 -35.76 1.92
CA SER A 20 5.48 -35.01 2.99
C SER A 20 5.53 -33.49 2.77
N CYS A 21 4.98 -32.96 1.67
CA CYS A 21 4.83 -31.52 1.41
C CYS A 21 3.40 -31.00 1.67
N LYS A 22 2.58 -31.73 2.43
CA LYS A 22 1.31 -31.18 2.94
C LYS A 22 1.59 -30.52 4.29
N ASP A 23 1.75 -29.20 4.25
CA ASP A 23 1.73 -28.39 5.46
C ASP A 23 0.27 -28.22 5.91
N ASP A 24 -0.21 -29.14 6.74
CA ASP A 24 -1.59 -29.14 7.26
C ASP A 24 -1.87 -27.94 8.19
N ARG A 25 -0.87 -27.08 8.46
CA ARG A 25 -1.04 -25.84 9.24
C ARG A 25 -1.84 -24.78 8.49
N ILE A 26 -1.92 -24.83 7.15
CA ILE A 26 -2.71 -23.86 6.38
C ILE A 26 -3.78 -24.58 5.57
N LYS A 27 -5.03 -24.35 5.94
CA LYS A 27 -6.19 -24.73 5.14
C LYS A 27 -6.51 -23.62 4.14
N ILE A 28 -6.58 -23.99 2.87
CA ILE A 28 -7.00 -23.08 1.78
C ILE A 28 -8.47 -23.34 1.47
N SER A 29 -9.26 -22.28 1.32
CA SER A 29 -10.67 -22.36 0.97
C SER A 29 -11.03 -21.32 -0.09
N ASP A 30 -11.54 -21.78 -1.22
CA ASP A 30 -12.07 -20.87 -2.24
C ASP A 30 -13.50 -20.45 -1.89
N LEU A 31 -13.78 -19.16 -2.01
CA LEU A 31 -15.04 -18.52 -1.69
C LEU A 31 -15.56 -17.75 -2.92
N GLY A 32 -16.84 -17.90 -3.23
CA GLY A 32 -17.55 -17.04 -4.18
C GLY A 32 -18.30 -15.96 -3.42
N VAL A 33 -17.73 -14.76 -3.34
CA VAL A 33 -18.28 -13.63 -2.56
C VAL A 33 -19.03 -12.64 -3.44
N ILE A 34 -18.59 -12.45 -4.69
CA ILE A 34 -19.26 -11.58 -5.68
C ILE A 34 -20.40 -12.35 -6.38
N ASP A 35 -20.13 -13.60 -6.72
CA ASP A 35 -21.08 -14.54 -7.30
C ASP A 35 -20.84 -15.90 -6.61
N LYS A 36 -21.88 -16.54 -6.09
CA LYS A 36 -21.73 -17.82 -5.40
C LYS A 36 -21.19 -18.92 -6.33
N ASP A 37 -21.41 -18.76 -7.63
CA ASP A 37 -20.96 -19.70 -8.65
C ASP A 37 -19.55 -19.36 -9.17
N LYS A 38 -19.01 -18.18 -8.83
CA LYS A 38 -17.65 -17.76 -9.21
C LYS A 38 -16.79 -17.57 -7.97
N LYS A 39 -15.91 -18.54 -7.75
CA LYS A 39 -14.86 -18.51 -6.73
C LYS A 39 -13.85 -17.42 -7.06
N ASN A 40 -14.10 -16.23 -6.56
CA ASN A 40 -13.31 -15.03 -6.82
C ASN A 40 -12.41 -14.65 -5.64
N GLN A 41 -12.48 -15.41 -4.55
CA GLN A 41 -11.63 -15.25 -3.40
C GLN A 41 -11.02 -16.58 -2.97
N THR A 42 -9.78 -16.53 -2.48
CA THR A 42 -9.12 -17.66 -1.83
C THR A 42 -8.69 -17.24 -0.44
N ALA A 43 -9.26 -17.88 0.57
CA ALA A 43 -8.99 -17.65 1.99
C ALA A 43 -7.93 -18.64 2.51
N PHE A 44 -6.99 -18.12 3.30
CA PHE A 44 -5.93 -18.89 3.95
C PHE A 44 -6.20 -18.90 5.45
N ILE A 45 -6.39 -20.10 6.01
CA ILE A 45 -6.82 -20.31 7.38
C ILE A 45 -5.75 -21.13 8.12
N LEU A 46 -5.15 -20.56 9.16
CA LEU A 46 -4.23 -21.25 10.03
C LEU A 46 -4.97 -22.30 10.88
N GLN A 47 -4.40 -23.50 10.96
CA GLN A 47 -4.87 -24.62 11.77
C GLN A 47 -3.87 -24.95 12.87
N PRO A 48 -4.34 -25.43 14.04
CA PRO A 48 -5.74 -25.74 14.39
C PRO A 48 -6.57 -24.52 14.86
N GLU A 49 -5.99 -23.32 14.93
CA GLU A 49 -6.58 -22.13 15.55
C GLU A 49 -7.79 -21.57 14.79
N LYS A 50 -8.00 -22.02 13.54
CA LYS A 50 -9.05 -21.53 12.65
C LYS A 50 -9.01 -20.02 12.46
N LEU A 51 -7.79 -19.49 12.33
CA LEU A 51 -7.53 -18.07 12.15
C LEU A 51 -7.44 -17.76 10.67
N LEU A 52 -8.29 -16.87 10.16
CA LEU A 52 -8.13 -16.29 8.83
C LEU A 52 -6.92 -15.34 8.86
N VAL A 53 -5.92 -15.61 8.01
CA VAL A 53 -4.65 -14.87 7.97
C VAL A 53 -4.44 -14.07 6.68
N MET A 54 -5.05 -14.52 5.58
CA MET A 54 -4.95 -13.84 4.29
C MET A 54 -6.15 -14.17 3.42
N VAL A 55 -6.55 -13.21 2.61
CA VAL A 55 -7.51 -13.36 1.52
C VAL A 55 -6.87 -12.87 0.24
N ARG A 56 -6.93 -13.69 -0.81
CA ARG A 56 -6.66 -13.27 -2.19
C ARG A 56 -7.97 -13.03 -2.88
N THR A 57 -8.08 -11.95 -3.64
CA THR A 57 -9.25 -11.63 -4.45
C THR A 57 -8.81 -11.47 -5.89
N ASP A 58 -9.54 -12.14 -6.78
CA ASP A 58 -9.61 -11.85 -8.20
C ASP A 58 -10.90 -11.05 -8.40
N SER A 59 -10.76 -9.73 -8.52
CA SER A 59 -11.92 -8.85 -8.44
C SER A 59 -12.62 -8.63 -9.78
N ASP A 60 -11.93 -8.84 -10.90
CA ASP A 60 -12.47 -8.71 -12.26
C ASP A 60 -12.72 -10.06 -12.96
N LEU A 61 -12.41 -11.17 -12.27
CA LEU A 61 -12.68 -12.56 -12.66
C LEU A 61 -11.86 -13.00 -13.87
N ASP A 62 -10.64 -12.47 -14.04
CA ASP A 62 -9.74 -12.81 -15.13
C ASP A 62 -8.85 -14.04 -14.84
N GLY A 63 -8.95 -14.60 -13.63
CA GLY A 63 -8.17 -15.73 -13.13
C GLY A 63 -6.88 -15.33 -12.42
N LYS A 64 -6.58 -14.04 -12.27
CA LYS A 64 -5.42 -13.52 -11.56
C LYS A 64 -5.86 -12.81 -10.28
N THR A 65 -5.09 -13.02 -9.22
CA THR A 65 -5.27 -12.22 -8.00
C THR A 65 -4.81 -10.80 -8.28
N ASP A 66 -5.67 -9.83 -7.99
CA ASP A 66 -5.37 -8.41 -8.07
C ASP A 66 -5.32 -7.74 -6.69
N LEU A 67 -5.87 -8.39 -5.66
CA LEU A 67 -5.87 -7.88 -4.31
C LEU A 67 -5.47 -8.96 -3.30
N TRP A 68 -4.48 -8.64 -2.48
CA TRP A 68 -4.07 -9.43 -1.33
C TRP A 68 -4.39 -8.66 -0.06
N THR A 69 -5.14 -9.28 0.84
CA THR A 69 -5.52 -8.69 2.12
C THR A 69 -5.01 -9.59 3.24
N TRP A 70 -4.09 -9.07 4.06
CA TRP A 70 -3.62 -9.73 5.26
C TRP A 70 -4.53 -9.33 6.41
N VAL A 71 -5.07 -10.34 7.08
CA VAL A 71 -6.07 -10.14 8.11
C VAL A 71 -5.74 -10.95 9.35
N ARG A 72 -6.39 -10.60 10.45
CA ARG A 72 -6.50 -11.42 11.64
C ARG A 72 -7.98 -11.50 12.01
N GLY A 73 -8.60 -12.65 11.78
CA GLY A 73 -10.02 -12.87 12.09
C GLY A 73 -10.31 -14.33 12.38
N GLY A 74 -11.48 -14.61 12.98
CA GLY A 74 -11.98 -15.98 13.07
C GLY A 74 -12.51 -16.46 11.71
N ASP A 75 -12.34 -17.74 11.39
CA ASP A 75 -12.84 -18.35 10.15
C ASP A 75 -14.36 -18.25 9.96
N LYS A 76 -15.13 -18.16 11.05
CA LYS A 76 -16.60 -18.11 11.04
C LYS A 76 -17.20 -16.73 10.80
N ASP A 77 -16.46 -15.65 11.07
CA ASP A 77 -16.96 -14.29 10.84
C ASP A 77 -15.88 -13.38 10.23
N PRO A 78 -15.60 -13.55 8.91
CA PRO A 78 -14.62 -12.75 8.20
C PRO A 78 -14.92 -11.23 8.23
N LYS A 79 -16.16 -10.83 8.53
CA LYS A 79 -16.56 -9.41 8.56
C LYS A 79 -16.06 -8.68 9.82
N THR A 80 -15.63 -9.42 10.83
CA THR A 80 -15.02 -8.87 12.06
C THR A 80 -13.49 -8.88 12.03
N SER A 81 -12.91 -9.31 10.90
CA SER A 81 -11.46 -9.41 10.75
C SER A 81 -10.79 -8.06 10.88
N LEU A 82 -9.68 -8.04 11.61
CA LEU A 82 -8.74 -6.93 11.61
C LEU A 82 -7.92 -6.98 10.33
N VAL A 83 -8.06 -5.99 9.46
CA VAL A 83 -7.19 -5.82 8.31
C VAL A 83 -5.88 -5.23 8.82
N LEU A 84 -4.76 -5.79 8.39
CA LEU A 84 -3.42 -5.35 8.77
C LEU A 84 -2.74 -4.64 7.59
N PHE A 85 -2.87 -5.24 6.41
CA PHE A 85 -2.19 -4.80 5.20
C PHE A 85 -2.98 -5.22 3.96
N GLU A 86 -2.96 -4.38 2.94
CA GLU A 86 -3.50 -4.69 1.61
C GLU A 86 -2.48 -4.34 0.55
N GLU A 87 -2.38 -5.18 -0.48
CA GLU A 87 -1.67 -4.89 -1.71
C GLU A 87 -2.64 -5.06 -2.88
N LEU A 88 -2.84 -4.00 -3.66
CA LEU A 88 -3.67 -3.98 -4.85
C LEU A 88 -2.76 -3.81 -6.06
N ILE A 89 -2.88 -4.68 -7.06
CA ILE A 89 -2.14 -4.62 -8.32
C ILE A 89 -3.16 -4.66 -9.45
N ARG A 90 -3.46 -3.50 -10.03
CA ARG A 90 -4.34 -3.36 -11.19
C ARG A 90 -3.78 -2.34 -12.15
N LYS A 91 -4.09 -2.50 -13.43
CA LYS A 91 -3.68 -1.55 -14.48
C LYS A 91 -3.96 -0.09 -14.10
N GLY A 92 -2.90 0.71 -14.01
CA GLY A 92 -2.88 2.11 -13.59
C GLY A 92 -3.00 2.35 -12.08
N ASN A 93 -2.82 1.31 -11.25
CA ASN A 93 -2.92 1.40 -9.79
C ASN A 93 -2.25 0.19 -9.10
N HIS A 94 -1.00 0.36 -8.70
CA HIS A 94 -0.37 -0.51 -7.71
C HIS A 94 -0.28 0.23 -6.37
N SER A 95 -0.97 -0.28 -5.35
CA SER A 95 -0.97 0.34 -4.02
C SER A 95 -0.78 -0.65 -2.90
N ARG A 96 -0.20 -0.15 -1.80
CA ARG A 96 0.03 -0.88 -0.56
C ARG A 96 -0.53 -0.06 0.59
N THR A 97 -1.48 -0.61 1.35
CA THR A 97 -2.15 0.09 2.43
C THR A 97 -1.93 -0.61 3.76
N TRP A 98 -1.56 0.15 4.79
CA TRP A 98 -1.44 -0.37 6.16
C TRP A 98 -2.56 0.14 7.04
N TYR A 99 -3.00 -0.74 7.94
CA TYR A 99 -4.15 -0.50 8.79
C TYR A 99 -3.78 -0.60 10.26
N GLY A 100 -4.40 0.26 11.06
CA GLY A 100 -4.31 0.28 12.52
C GLY A 100 -5.56 -0.30 13.17
N PRO A 101 -5.64 -0.22 14.51
CA PRO A 101 -6.79 -0.70 15.28
C PRO A 101 -8.12 -0.17 14.74
N GLY A 102 -9.12 -1.06 14.65
CA GLY A 102 -10.44 -0.73 14.10
C GLY A 102 -10.46 -0.58 12.58
N ASN A 103 -9.50 -1.19 11.87
CA ASN A 103 -9.33 -1.13 10.41
C ASN A 103 -9.20 0.31 9.90
N LYS A 104 -8.56 1.18 10.70
CA LYS A 104 -8.26 2.54 10.28
C LYS A 104 -7.11 2.52 9.30
N LYS A 105 -7.26 3.14 8.12
CA LYS A 105 -6.11 3.35 7.24
C LYS A 105 -5.09 4.24 7.96
N LEU A 106 -3.82 3.87 7.92
CA LEU A 106 -2.72 4.63 8.50
C LEU A 106 -1.93 5.34 7.40
N ILE A 107 -1.46 4.54 6.44
CA ILE A 107 -0.67 4.98 5.30
C ILE A 107 -0.99 4.16 4.06
N GLU A 108 -0.72 4.72 2.88
CA GLU A 108 -0.84 4.05 1.60
C GLU A 108 0.29 4.48 0.65
N GLN A 109 1.09 3.53 0.18
CA GLN A 109 2.08 3.74 -0.88
C GLN A 109 1.43 3.49 -2.23
N ASN A 110 1.75 4.32 -3.23
CA ASN A 110 1.25 4.15 -4.59
C ASN A 110 2.40 4.21 -5.60
N ASP A 111 2.41 3.21 -6.48
CA ASP A 111 3.11 3.16 -7.77
C ASP A 111 2.04 3.39 -8.84
N LEU A 112 2.00 4.62 -9.37
CA LEU A 112 0.90 5.09 -10.22
C LEU A 112 1.13 4.78 -11.70
N ASP A 113 2.38 4.61 -12.13
CA ASP A 113 2.74 4.32 -13.52
C ASP A 113 3.22 2.88 -13.75
N GLU A 114 3.25 2.06 -12.68
CA GLU A 114 3.61 0.64 -12.66
C GLU A 114 5.06 0.39 -13.09
N ASP A 115 5.95 1.36 -12.89
CA ASP A 115 7.37 1.23 -13.22
C ASP A 115 8.18 0.53 -12.11
N GLY A 116 7.53 0.16 -11.00
CA GLY A 116 8.12 -0.46 -9.83
C GLY A 116 8.67 0.53 -8.81
N ARG A 117 8.56 1.84 -9.06
CA ARG A 117 8.88 2.91 -8.11
C ARG A 117 7.62 3.35 -7.38
N TRP A 118 7.77 3.66 -6.10
CA TRP A 118 6.68 4.21 -5.29
C TRP A 118 6.73 5.74 -5.36
N GLU A 119 5.93 6.37 -6.23
CA GLU A 119 5.92 7.84 -6.40
C GLU A 119 5.40 8.58 -5.18
N SER A 120 4.48 7.96 -4.42
CA SER A 120 3.76 8.68 -3.38
C SER A 120 3.44 7.85 -2.15
N MET A 121 3.35 8.56 -1.02
CA MET A 121 2.89 8.04 0.26
C MET A 121 1.77 8.94 0.79
N VAL A 122 0.60 8.36 0.99
CA VAL A 122 -0.57 9.00 1.58
C VAL A 122 -0.61 8.72 3.07
N TYR A 123 -0.81 9.74 3.89
CA TYR A 123 -0.95 9.62 5.33
C TYR A 123 -2.38 9.99 5.74
N TYR A 124 -2.98 9.16 6.58
CA TYR A 124 -4.38 9.27 6.95
C TYR A 124 -4.56 9.86 8.37
N ASN A 125 -5.64 10.63 8.54
CA ASN A 125 -6.02 11.19 9.82
C ASN A 125 -6.89 10.22 10.65
N ALA A 126 -7.22 10.63 11.88
CA ALA A 126 -7.99 9.80 12.83
C ALA A 126 -9.40 9.38 12.34
N SER A 127 -9.93 10.04 11.31
CA SER A 127 -11.24 9.79 10.70
C SER A 127 -11.21 8.74 9.59
N ALA A 128 -10.05 8.17 9.27
CA ALA A 128 -9.90 7.14 8.23
C ALA A 128 -10.40 5.75 8.66
N ILE A 129 -11.59 5.69 9.27
CA ILE A 129 -12.28 4.47 9.67
C ILE A 129 -13.03 3.83 8.48
N PRO A 130 -13.39 2.53 8.54
CA PRO A 130 -14.14 1.87 7.48
C PRO A 130 -15.42 2.61 7.09
N LYS A 131 -15.73 2.61 5.79
CA LYS A 131 -16.89 3.28 5.15
C LYS A 131 -16.81 4.80 5.08
N GLN A 132 -15.82 5.44 5.71
CA GLN A 132 -15.59 6.87 5.57
C GLN A 132 -14.59 7.11 4.44
N THR A 133 -15.02 7.81 3.38
CA THR A 133 -14.20 8.06 2.18
C THR A 133 -13.81 9.52 2.02
N MET A 134 -14.51 10.43 2.69
CA MET A 134 -14.29 11.87 2.52
C MET A 134 -13.40 12.44 3.62
N ARG A 135 -12.46 13.31 3.22
CA ARG A 135 -11.61 14.12 4.12
C ARG A 135 -10.78 13.30 5.11
N ILE A 136 -10.43 12.07 4.73
CA ILE A 136 -9.64 11.14 5.54
C ILE A 136 -8.13 11.28 5.36
N VAL A 137 -7.69 11.90 4.27
CA VAL A 137 -6.27 12.14 3.97
C VAL A 137 -5.79 13.35 4.76
N ALA A 138 -4.73 13.16 5.55
CA ALA A 138 -4.04 14.22 6.26
C ALA A 138 -3.10 14.98 5.33
N TYR A 139 -2.19 14.25 4.69
CA TYR A 139 -1.30 14.77 3.67
C TYR A 139 -0.77 13.65 2.76
N VAL A 140 -0.15 14.05 1.66
CA VAL A 140 0.50 13.16 0.70
C VAL A 140 1.93 13.64 0.49
N GLU A 141 2.88 12.72 0.52
CA GLU A 141 4.27 12.91 0.13
C GLU A 141 4.45 12.40 -1.30
N VAL A 142 5.18 13.14 -2.14
CA VAL A 142 5.41 12.82 -3.54
C VAL A 142 6.88 13.02 -3.89
N ASP A 143 7.48 12.01 -4.53
CA ASP A 143 8.80 12.09 -5.17
C ASP A 143 8.64 12.61 -6.60
N LEU A 144 8.65 13.95 -6.78
CA LEU A 144 8.45 14.56 -8.10
C LEU A 144 9.59 14.27 -9.08
N TYR A 145 10.81 14.09 -8.57
CA TYR A 145 12.02 14.11 -9.38
C TYR A 145 12.68 12.73 -9.51
N ARG A 146 11.98 11.67 -9.08
CA ARG A 146 12.44 10.28 -9.14
C ARG A 146 13.74 10.04 -8.36
N LYS A 147 13.93 10.72 -7.24
CA LYS A 147 15.13 10.64 -6.40
C LYS A 147 14.98 9.69 -5.22
N GLY A 148 13.85 9.00 -5.09
CA GLY A 148 13.58 8.10 -3.96
C GLY A 148 13.41 8.83 -2.64
N LYS A 149 13.09 10.13 -2.66
CA LYS A 149 12.76 10.94 -1.49
C LYS A 149 11.63 11.91 -1.83
N PRO A 150 10.79 12.29 -0.86
CA PRO A 150 9.73 13.24 -1.11
C PRO A 150 10.31 14.63 -1.41
N SER A 151 9.74 15.30 -2.41
CA SER A 151 10.03 16.70 -2.75
C SER A 151 8.79 17.58 -2.72
N LEU A 152 7.59 16.99 -2.61
CA LEU A 152 6.33 17.70 -2.50
C LEU A 152 5.45 17.08 -1.42
N TRP A 153 4.86 17.95 -0.60
CA TRP A 153 3.90 17.59 0.43
C TRP A 153 2.58 18.31 0.16
N ILE A 154 1.50 17.54 0.03
CA ILE A 154 0.17 18.06 -0.30
C ILE A 154 -0.73 17.86 0.91
N PHE A 155 -1.17 18.97 1.52
CA PHE A 155 -2.22 18.98 2.54
C PHE A 155 -3.54 19.35 1.84
N PRO A 156 -4.44 18.38 1.58
CA PRO A 156 -5.58 18.58 0.69
C PRO A 156 -6.44 19.77 1.13
N GLU A 157 -6.81 20.65 0.19
CA GLU A 157 -7.61 21.87 0.44
C GLU A 157 -6.95 22.94 1.34
N ALA A 158 -5.73 22.72 1.87
CA ALA A 158 -5.02 23.68 2.70
C ALA A 158 -3.80 24.29 2.03
N ARG A 159 -2.81 23.47 1.66
CA ARG A 159 -1.56 23.94 1.08
C ARG A 159 -0.75 22.83 0.41
N MET A 160 0.19 23.23 -0.43
CA MET A 160 1.29 22.39 -0.89
C MET A 160 2.61 23.01 -0.45
N GLU A 161 3.52 22.17 0.02
CA GLU A 161 4.89 22.56 0.38
C GLU A 161 5.86 21.83 -0.56
N LEU A 162 6.80 22.55 -1.16
CA LEU A 162 7.74 22.03 -2.15
C LEU A 162 9.15 22.26 -1.62
N ASP A 163 10.01 21.25 -1.77
CA ASP A 163 11.46 21.32 -1.64
C ASP A 163 12.03 21.55 -3.05
N LEU A 164 12.46 22.79 -3.32
CA LEU A 164 12.97 23.20 -4.62
C LEU A 164 14.49 23.01 -4.75
N ASP A 165 15.24 23.14 -3.65
CA ASP A 165 16.71 23.01 -3.65
C ASP A 165 17.21 21.60 -3.30
N ASP A 166 16.29 20.68 -3.05
CA ASP A 166 16.51 19.24 -2.85
C ASP A 166 17.28 18.91 -1.56
N ASP A 167 17.23 19.79 -0.55
CA ASP A 167 17.89 19.58 0.75
C ASP A 167 17.08 18.70 1.73
N GLY A 168 15.90 18.24 1.30
CA GLY A 168 14.96 17.44 2.09
C GLY A 168 14.00 18.27 2.94
N LYS A 169 14.02 19.60 2.83
CA LYS A 169 13.18 20.51 3.61
C LYS A 169 12.37 21.41 2.67
N PRO A 170 11.05 21.51 2.88
CA PRO A 170 10.27 22.42 2.04
C PRO A 170 10.65 23.89 2.25
N ASP A 171 10.99 24.56 1.16
CA ASP A 171 11.37 25.98 1.10
C ASP A 171 10.35 26.82 0.29
N ARG A 172 9.32 26.17 -0.27
CA ARG A 172 8.27 26.78 -1.08
C ARG A 172 6.88 26.40 -0.60
N LEU A 173 5.94 27.34 -0.74
CA LEU A 173 4.55 27.20 -0.29
C LEU A 173 3.57 27.67 -1.35
N LEU A 174 2.53 26.87 -1.56
CA LEU A 174 1.36 27.23 -2.36
C LEU A 174 0.09 27.04 -1.53
N THR A 175 -0.72 28.09 -1.39
CA THR A 175 -2.00 28.07 -0.65
C THR A 175 -3.21 28.43 -1.50
N ASN A 176 -3.00 28.88 -2.74
CA ASN A 176 -4.10 29.19 -3.65
C ASN A 176 -4.76 27.87 -4.13
N GLN A 177 -6.00 27.64 -3.71
CA GLN A 177 -6.71 26.38 -3.95
C GLN A 177 -6.91 26.03 -5.43
N ASN A 178 -7.12 27.03 -6.30
CA ASN A 178 -7.29 26.79 -7.73
C ASN A 178 -5.98 26.29 -8.35
N LEU A 179 -4.86 26.95 -8.04
CA LEU A 179 -3.54 26.53 -8.49
C LEU A 179 -3.13 25.19 -7.89
N MET A 180 -3.49 24.91 -6.63
CA MET A 180 -3.29 23.59 -6.04
C MET A 180 -4.03 22.50 -6.81
N LEU A 181 -5.31 22.71 -7.15
CA LEU A 181 -6.10 21.76 -7.92
C LEU A 181 -5.52 21.54 -9.32
N GLU A 182 -5.09 22.62 -9.98
CA GLU A 182 -4.42 22.54 -11.28
C GLU A 182 -3.12 21.72 -11.21
N ASN A 183 -2.28 21.97 -10.20
CA ASN A 183 -1.04 21.23 -10.02
C ASN A 183 -1.30 19.76 -9.65
N PHE A 184 -2.29 19.48 -8.81
CA PHE A 184 -2.70 18.11 -8.51
C PHE A 184 -3.19 17.37 -9.77
N ALA A 185 -3.99 18.02 -10.61
CA ALA A 185 -4.44 17.43 -11.87
C ALA A 185 -3.30 17.20 -12.89
N LYS A 186 -2.21 17.98 -12.83
CA LYS A 186 -0.99 17.72 -13.60
C LYS A 186 -0.27 16.47 -13.08
N LEU A 187 -0.10 16.34 -11.76
CA LEU A 187 0.52 15.17 -11.13
C LEU A 187 -0.20 13.88 -11.50
N GLN A 188 -1.53 13.85 -11.42
CA GLN A 188 -2.34 12.69 -11.81
C GLN A 188 -2.20 12.28 -13.28
N LYS A 189 -1.68 13.17 -14.13
CA LYS A 189 -1.44 12.93 -15.56
C LYS A 189 0.04 12.69 -15.87
N GLY A 190 0.89 12.52 -14.85
CA GLY A 190 2.33 12.40 -15.00
C GLY A 190 3.01 13.65 -15.56
N LYS A 191 2.41 14.83 -15.36
CA LYS A 191 2.95 16.11 -15.84
C LYS A 191 3.61 16.89 -14.71
N GLU A 192 4.61 17.69 -15.07
CA GLU A 192 5.29 18.59 -14.14
C GLU A 192 4.32 19.66 -13.59
N ILE A 193 4.50 19.96 -12.31
CA ILE A 193 3.82 21.08 -11.64
C ILE A 193 4.47 22.41 -12.00
N SER A 194 3.77 23.52 -11.82
CA SER A 194 4.35 24.86 -12.03
C SER A 194 5.02 25.36 -10.77
N GLN A 195 6.36 25.28 -10.72
CA GLN A 195 7.15 25.79 -9.59
C GLN A 195 6.91 27.30 -9.33
N LYS A 196 6.60 28.08 -10.38
CA LYS A 196 6.28 29.52 -10.28
C LYS A 196 5.02 29.83 -9.46
N ASP A 197 4.13 28.85 -9.27
CA ASP A 197 2.90 29.04 -8.49
C ASP A 197 3.22 29.10 -6.98
N PHE A 198 4.41 28.63 -6.58
CA PHE A 198 4.84 28.57 -5.20
C PHE A 198 5.62 29.82 -4.80
N SER A 199 5.29 30.35 -3.63
CA SER A 199 6.02 31.46 -3.00
C SER A 199 7.12 30.95 -2.07
N PRO A 200 8.21 31.70 -1.85
CA PRO A 200 9.21 31.36 -0.83
C PRO A 200 8.59 31.18 0.56
N MET A 201 9.09 30.20 1.31
CA MET A 201 8.68 29.89 2.68
C MET A 201 9.91 29.68 3.56
N GLN A 202 9.86 30.21 4.79
CA GLN A 202 10.86 29.90 5.81
C GLN A 202 10.62 28.50 6.39
N ALA A 203 11.69 27.72 6.62
CA ALA A 203 11.59 26.35 7.16
C ALA A 203 10.76 26.25 8.45
N GLY A 204 10.80 27.27 9.31
CA GLY A 204 10.01 27.34 10.54
C GLY A 204 8.49 27.37 10.33
N ASN A 205 8.01 27.65 9.12
CA ASN A 205 6.58 27.68 8.77
C ASN A 205 6.09 26.39 8.09
N SER A 206 7.02 25.48 7.77
CA SER A 206 6.69 24.17 7.19
C SER A 206 5.92 23.31 8.19
N TRP A 207 4.83 22.68 7.76
CA TRP A 207 4.06 21.73 8.59
C TRP A 207 4.74 20.37 8.61
N VAL A 208 5.52 20.06 7.58
CA VAL A 208 6.37 18.86 7.52
C VAL A 208 7.41 18.90 8.64
N LEU A 209 8.11 20.03 8.77
CA LEU A 209 9.14 20.19 9.81
C LEU A 209 8.57 20.52 11.19
N ASN A 210 7.39 21.15 11.24
CA ASN A 210 6.76 21.61 12.48
C ASN A 210 5.30 21.13 12.59
N PRO A 211 5.04 19.81 12.66
CA PRO A 211 3.67 19.27 12.64
C PRO A 211 2.80 19.74 13.80
N LYS A 212 3.41 20.19 14.91
CA LYS A 212 2.71 20.78 16.06
C LYS A 212 2.00 22.10 15.73
N GLN A 213 2.37 22.77 14.63
CA GLN A 213 1.71 24.00 14.16
C GLN A 213 0.38 23.72 13.43
N ILE A 214 0.10 22.46 13.08
CA ILE A 214 -1.14 22.06 12.42
C ILE A 214 -2.27 22.14 13.45
N VAL A 215 -3.09 23.19 13.39
CA VAL A 215 -4.21 23.35 14.33
C VAL A 215 -5.41 22.47 13.96
N ASN A 216 -5.66 22.27 12.65
CA ASN A 216 -6.79 21.48 12.18
C ASN A 216 -6.45 19.97 12.20
N PRO A 217 -7.13 19.15 13.02
CA PRO A 217 -6.85 17.71 13.12
C PRO A 217 -7.01 16.94 11.81
N ARG A 218 -7.75 17.50 10.83
CA ARG A 218 -7.86 16.92 9.49
C ARG A 218 -6.50 16.69 8.84
N TYR A 219 -5.55 17.59 9.06
CA TYR A 219 -4.22 17.55 8.45
C TYR A 219 -3.17 16.91 9.37
N GLN A 220 -3.59 16.39 10.51
CA GLN A 220 -2.74 15.63 11.42
C GLN A 220 -2.85 14.15 11.09
N ALA A 221 -1.76 13.58 10.58
CA ALA A 221 -1.67 12.14 10.36
C ALA A 221 -1.54 11.40 11.70
N LEU A 222 -2.04 10.17 11.74
CA LEU A 222 -1.80 9.27 12.87
C LEU A 222 -0.33 8.84 12.98
N ILE A 223 0.37 8.79 11.85
CA ILE A 223 1.82 8.58 11.77
C ILE A 223 2.45 9.94 11.50
N SER A 224 3.26 10.42 12.45
CA SER A 224 3.87 11.76 12.39
C SER A 224 5.25 11.79 11.74
N GLN A 225 5.85 10.63 11.46
CA GLN A 225 7.15 10.49 10.83
C GLN A 225 6.96 10.09 9.37
N SER A 226 7.79 10.65 8.48
CA SER A 226 7.82 10.16 7.10
C SER A 226 8.32 8.72 7.09
N LEU A 227 7.57 7.85 6.41
CA LEU A 227 7.90 6.47 6.10
C LEU A 227 8.15 6.30 4.60
N PHE A 228 8.36 7.40 3.87
CA PHE A 228 8.66 7.35 2.45
C PHE A 228 9.91 6.47 2.23
N PRO A 229 9.84 5.44 1.38
CA PRO A 229 10.96 4.54 1.18
C PRO A 229 12.11 5.31 0.56
N VAL A 230 13.20 5.50 1.32
CA VAL A 230 14.44 6.04 0.79
C VAL A 230 15.13 4.94 0.01
N VAL A 231 15.12 5.06 -1.31
CA VAL A 231 15.91 4.17 -2.17
C VAL A 231 17.31 4.76 -2.26
N ASP A 232 18.28 4.14 -1.57
CA ASP A 232 19.69 4.40 -1.85
C ASP A 232 19.98 3.91 -3.27
N LEU A 233 20.05 4.84 -4.22
CA LEU A 233 20.37 4.60 -5.63
C LEU A 233 21.74 3.93 -5.85
N GLU A 234 22.56 3.78 -4.80
CA GLU A 234 23.84 3.07 -4.86
C GLU A 234 23.69 1.53 -4.94
N GLN A 235 22.52 0.95 -4.68
CA GLN A 235 22.36 -0.52 -4.67
C GLN A 235 21.89 -1.14 -6.00
N THR A 236 21.67 -0.36 -7.07
CA THR A 236 21.21 -0.92 -8.36
C THR A 236 22.32 -1.36 -9.33
N VAL A 237 23.59 -1.34 -8.92
CA VAL A 237 24.68 -1.99 -9.69
C VAL A 237 25.16 -3.20 -8.93
N ASN A 238 24.45 -4.32 -9.11
CA ASN A 238 24.97 -5.69 -9.17
C ASN A 238 23.78 -6.66 -9.12
N LYS A 239 23.16 -6.91 -10.27
CA LYS A 239 22.49 -8.20 -10.47
C LYS A 239 23.51 -9.20 -11.02
N PRO A 240 23.58 -10.42 -10.47
CA PRO A 240 24.32 -11.52 -11.07
C PRO A 240 23.71 -11.97 -12.40
#